data_AF-A0A0M3J372-F1
#
_entry.id   AF-A0A0M3J372-F1
#
_cell.length_a   1.000
_cell.length_b   1.000
_cell.length_c   1.000
_cell.angle_alpha   90.00
_cell.angle_beta   90.00
_cell.angle_gamma   90.00
#
_symmetry.space_group_name_H-M   'P 1'
#
loop_
_entity.id
_entity.type
_entity.pdbx_description
1 polymer ?
#
loop_
_entity_poly.entity_id
_entity_poly.type
_entity_poly.pdbx_seq_one_letter_code
_entity_poly.pdbx_strand_id
1 'polypeptide(L)'
;MGCMPSPDPAADCYGASFVPTPAIQQFRPQGCNTHADCYDMREPPQWCRLAPNQAWTKEGCHCDPKLSTCVIDRVTRTPRRGFIEYTYCYPIPFWHCP
;
A
#
# COMPACT_ATOMS: atom_id res chain seq x y z
N MET A 1 4.05 17.01 3.41
CA MET A 1 4.87 16.28 4.41
C MET A 1 5.93 15.52 3.64
N GLY A 2 7.21 15.79 3.89
CA GLY A 2 8.30 15.28 3.07
C GLY A 2 8.57 13.80 3.32
N CYS A 3 9.01 13.10 2.28
CA CYS A 3 9.51 11.73 2.36
C CYS A 3 10.58 11.63 3.45
N MET A 4 10.40 10.78 4.45
CA MET A 4 11.46 10.43 5.40
C MET A 4 11.86 8.99 5.10
N PRO A 5 12.73 8.77 4.10
CA PRO A 5 13.10 7.44 3.69
C PRO A 5 13.68 6.67 4.88
N SER A 6 13.02 5.59 5.25
CA SER A 6 13.60 4.61 6.15
C SER A 6 14.88 4.04 5.51
N PRO A 7 15.93 3.74 6.31
CA PRO A 7 17.15 3.10 5.82
C PRO A 7 16.90 1.69 5.28
N ASP A 8 15.71 1.12 5.47
CA ASP A 8 15.30 -0.14 4.87
C ASP A 8 15.04 0.04 3.35
N PRO A 9 15.79 -0.66 2.47
CA PRO A 9 15.58 -0.60 1.02
C PRO A 9 14.21 -1.14 0.59
N ALA A 10 13.58 -1.98 1.41
CA ALA A 10 12.26 -2.54 1.14
C ALA A 10 11.11 -1.73 1.78
N ALA A 11 11.40 -0.65 2.49
CA ALA A 11 10.38 0.23 3.04
C ALA A 11 9.96 1.31 2.04
N ASP A 12 8.69 1.69 2.09
CA ASP A 12 8.14 2.83 1.36
C ASP A 12 8.78 4.17 1.82
N CYS A 13 8.31 5.27 1.23
CA CYS A 13 8.72 6.62 1.57
C CYS A 13 8.42 7.03 3.03
N TYR A 14 7.53 6.32 3.72
CA TYR A 14 7.11 6.55 5.10
C TYR A 14 7.67 5.55 6.13
N GLY A 15 8.47 4.57 5.69
CA GLY A 15 9.03 3.53 6.55
C GLY A 15 8.10 2.34 6.83
N ALA A 16 7.04 2.17 6.04
CA ALA A 16 6.14 1.03 6.11
C ALA A 16 6.84 -0.26 5.63
N SER A 17 6.45 -1.38 6.24
CA SER A 17 6.96 -2.70 5.86
C SER A 17 6.14 -3.30 4.73
N PHE A 18 6.82 -3.87 3.73
CA PHE A 18 6.15 -4.52 2.61
C PHE A 18 5.41 -5.78 3.06
N VAL A 19 4.13 -5.89 2.69
CA VAL A 19 3.33 -7.09 2.87
C VAL A 19 3.02 -7.70 1.51
N PRO A 20 3.51 -8.93 1.24
CA PRO A 20 3.21 -9.61 0.00
C PRO A 20 1.73 -9.98 -0.04
N THR A 21 1.05 -9.50 -1.07
CA THR A 21 -0.34 -9.89 -1.39
C THR A 21 -0.37 -10.53 -2.77
N PRO A 22 -1.40 -11.33 -3.12
CA PRO A 22 -1.54 -11.93 -4.45
C PRO A 22 -1.51 -10.92 -5.59
N ALA A 23 -1.75 -9.63 -5.30
CA ALA A 23 -1.57 -8.53 -6.24
C ALA A 23 -0.21 -8.59 -6.95
N ILE A 24 0.89 -8.85 -6.23
CA ILE A 24 2.24 -8.90 -6.82
C ILE A 24 2.45 -10.08 -7.78
N GLN A 25 1.71 -11.17 -7.58
CA GLN A 25 1.83 -12.37 -8.41
C GLN A 25 0.86 -12.34 -9.60
N GLN A 26 -0.29 -11.69 -9.44
CA GLN A 26 -1.34 -11.62 -10.46
C GLN A 26 -1.17 -10.41 -11.38
N PHE A 27 -0.68 -9.29 -10.85
CA PHE A 27 -0.50 -8.04 -11.57
C PHE A 27 0.91 -7.51 -11.36
N ARG A 28 1.47 -6.91 -12.41
CA ARG A 28 2.70 -6.15 -12.27
C ARG A 28 2.38 -4.86 -11.52
N PRO A 29 3.15 -4.46 -10.49
CA PRO A 29 2.99 -3.17 -9.85
C PRO A 29 2.96 -2.05 -10.90
N GLN A 30 1.90 -1.25 -10.87
CA GLN A 30 1.76 -0.14 -11.80
C GLN A 30 2.75 0.95 -11.42
N GLY A 31 3.63 1.29 -12.36
CA GLY A 31 4.51 2.45 -12.23
C GLY A 31 3.68 3.73 -12.24
N CYS A 32 4.10 4.69 -11.43
CA CYS A 32 3.42 5.98 -11.32
C CYS A 32 4.45 7.10 -11.26
N ASN A 33 4.06 8.27 -11.77
CA ASN A 33 4.81 9.52 -11.59
C ASN A 33 4.05 10.48 -10.68
N THR A 34 2.72 10.37 -10.66
CA THR A 34 1.83 11.22 -9.87
C THR A 34 0.76 10.39 -9.18
N HIS A 35 0.15 10.94 -8.12
CA HIS A 35 -0.96 10.29 -7.42
C HIS A 35 -2.16 10.00 -8.33
N ALA A 36 -2.37 10.83 -9.37
CA ALA A 36 -3.45 10.64 -10.34
C ALA A 36 -3.33 9.33 -11.13
N ASP A 37 -2.11 8.81 -11.34
CA ASP A 37 -1.88 7.54 -12.04
C ASP A 37 -2.43 6.34 -11.24
N CYS A 38 -2.67 6.51 -9.94
CA CYS A 38 -3.15 5.47 -9.03
C CYS A 38 -4.65 5.54 -8.76
N TYR A 39 -5.40 6.47 -9.37
CA TYR A 39 -6.85 6.59 -9.18
C TYR A 39 -7.63 5.39 -9.70
N ASP A 40 -7.13 4.71 -10.73
CA ASP A 40 -7.73 3.49 -11.28
C ASP A 40 -7.29 2.22 -10.53
N MET A 41 -6.61 2.38 -9.39
CA MET A 41 -6.09 1.31 -8.57
C MET A 41 -6.79 1.28 -7.20
N ARG A 42 -6.93 0.08 -6.65
CA ARG A 42 -7.57 -0.21 -5.36
C ARG A 42 -6.66 -1.04 -4.48
N GLU A 43 -7.00 -1.14 -3.21
CA GLU A 43 -6.38 -2.09 -2.31
C GLU A 43 -6.42 -3.52 -2.87
N PRO A 44 -5.49 -4.41 -2.51
CA PRO A 44 -5.68 -5.82 -2.84
C PRO A 44 -6.94 -6.38 -2.16
N PRO A 45 -7.66 -7.34 -2.76
CA PRO A 45 -8.86 -7.96 -2.18
C PRO A 45 -8.67 -8.45 -0.74
N GLN A 46 -7.48 -8.92 -0.40
CA GLN A 46 -7.11 -9.37 0.95
C GLN A 46 -7.13 -8.26 2.00
N TRP A 47 -7.00 -7.01 1.58
CA TRP A 47 -7.00 -5.86 2.46
C TRP A 47 -8.34 -5.13 2.44
N CYS A 48 -9.28 -5.49 1.56
CA CYS A 48 -10.62 -4.89 1.54
C CYS A 48 -11.30 -4.96 2.93
N ARG A 49 -11.19 -6.12 3.61
CA ARG A 49 -11.63 -6.28 4.99
C ARG A 49 -10.43 -6.28 5.93
N LEU A 50 -10.14 -5.12 6.50
CA LEU A 50 -9.10 -4.98 7.51
C LEU A 50 -9.45 -5.76 8.79
N ALA A 51 -8.42 -6.28 9.46
CA ALA A 51 -8.59 -6.89 10.78
C ALA A 51 -8.98 -5.82 11.84
N PRO A 52 -9.56 -6.21 12.99
CA PRO A 52 -10.03 -5.24 14.01
C PRO A 52 -8.94 -4.33 14.56
N ASN A 53 -7.68 -4.74 14.45
CA ASN A 53 -6.50 -4.01 14.90
C ASN A 53 -5.80 -3.22 13.78
N GLN A 54 -6.39 -3.18 12.58
CA GLN A 54 -5.85 -2.53 11.39
C GLN A 54 -6.75 -1.37 10.98
N ALA A 55 -6.12 -0.31 10.48
CA ALA A 55 -6.82 0.84 9.93
C ALA A 55 -6.09 1.32 8.67
N TRP A 56 -6.86 1.76 7.68
CA TRP A 56 -6.30 2.45 6.53
C TRP A 56 -5.59 3.73 6.97
N THR A 57 -4.52 4.11 6.26
CA THR A 57 -4.00 5.47 6.39
C THR A 57 -4.98 6.47 5.76
N LYS A 58 -4.64 7.76 5.77
CA LYS A 58 -5.51 8.80 5.19
C LYS A 58 -5.59 8.73 3.66
N GLU A 59 -4.69 8.00 3.02
CA GLU A 59 -4.61 7.91 1.57
C GLU A 59 -5.01 6.50 1.14
N GLY A 60 -5.77 6.41 0.04
CA GLY A 60 -5.98 5.13 -0.63
C GLY A 60 -4.72 4.71 -1.39
N CYS A 61 -4.92 4.08 -2.54
CA CYS A 61 -3.81 3.87 -3.47
C CYS A 61 -3.18 5.20 -3.87
N HIS A 62 -1.89 5.34 -3.58
CA HIS A 62 -1.13 6.53 -3.86
C HIS A 62 0.19 6.16 -4.53
N CYS A 63 0.79 7.15 -5.19
CA CYS A 63 2.07 6.96 -5.83
C CYS A 63 3.17 7.13 -4.79
N ASP A 64 3.93 6.07 -4.52
CA ASP A 64 5.11 6.17 -3.67
C ASP A 64 6.28 6.75 -4.49
N PRO A 65 6.88 7.88 -4.08
CA PRO A 65 7.92 8.53 -4.86
C PRO A 65 9.27 7.81 -4.82
N LYS A 66 9.51 6.91 -3.86
CA LYS A 66 10.75 6.12 -3.73
C LYS A 66 10.71 4.88 -4.61
N LEU A 67 9.57 4.19 -4.64
CA LEU A 67 9.32 2.99 -5.43
C LEU A 67 8.84 3.32 -6.84
N SER A 68 8.32 4.54 -7.06
CA SER A 68 7.67 4.98 -8.30
C SER A 68 6.55 4.02 -8.73
N THR A 69 5.81 3.50 -7.76
CA THR A 69 4.70 2.55 -7.98
C THR A 69 3.50 2.87 -7.11
N CYS A 70 2.31 2.48 -7.57
CA CYS A 70 1.09 2.61 -6.79
C CYS A 70 1.07 1.63 -5.62
N VAL A 71 1.08 2.17 -4.40
CA VAL A 71 1.01 1.41 -3.16
C VAL A 71 -0.13 1.91 -2.29
N ILE A 72 -0.52 1.10 -1.33
CA ILE A 72 -1.47 1.48 -0.29
C ILE A 72 -0.93 1.10 1.06
N ASP A 73 -1.13 1.99 2.02
CA ASP A 73 -0.62 1.82 3.38
C ASP A 73 -1.76 1.56 4.35
N ARG A 74 -1.47 0.72 5.34
CA ARG A 74 -2.33 0.52 6.50
C ARG A 74 -1.50 0.58 7.77
N VAL A 75 -2.14 0.98 8.86
CA VAL A 75 -1.57 0.95 10.19
C VAL A 75 -2.06 -0.30 10.89
N THR A 76 -1.13 -1.16 11.30
CA THR A 76 -1.41 -2.32 12.16
C THR A 76 -1.02 -1.97 13.58
N ARG A 77 -2.02 -1.97 14.48
CA ARG A 77 -1.81 -1.77 15.92
C ARG A 77 -1.67 -3.12 16.60
N THR A 78 -0.64 -3.26 17.42
CA THR A 78 -0.49 -4.39 18.35
C THR A 78 -0.48 -3.85 19.78
N PRO A 79 -0.75 -4.68 20.80
CA PRO A 79 -0.73 -4.25 22.20
C PRO A 79 0.59 -3.64 22.66
N ARG A 80 1.70 -3.89 21.94
CA ARG A 80 3.05 -3.40 22.28
C ARG A 80 3.50 -2.21 21.43
N ARG A 81 3.02 -2.10 20.19
CA ARG A 81 3.49 -1.12 19.19
C ARG A 81 2.53 -1.00 18.01
N GLY A 82 2.46 0.19 17.40
CA GLY A 82 1.92 0.37 16.05
C GLY A 82 3.02 0.34 15.00
N PHE A 83 2.75 -0.27 13.85
CA PHE A 83 3.63 -0.21 12.67
C PHE A 83 2.78 0.01 11.42
N ILE A 84 3.41 0.57 10.39
CA ILE A 84 2.78 0.81 9.09
C ILE A 84 3.21 -0.31 8.16
N GLU A 85 2.28 -0.81 7.38
CA GLU A 85 2.47 -1.82 6.37
C GLU A 85 2.00 -1.26 5.03
N TYR A 86 2.73 -1.55 3.96
CA TYR A 86 2.31 -1.19 2.61
C TYR A 86 2.22 -2.42 1.73
N THR A 87 1.44 -2.33 0.67
CA THR A 87 1.36 -3.35 -0.37
C THR A 87 1.07 -2.71 -1.72
N TYR A 88 1.24 -3.47 -2.80
CA TYR A 88 0.93 -2.98 -4.14
C TYR A 88 -0.58 -2.94 -4.38
N CYS A 89 -0.99 -1.90 -5.10
CA CYS A 89 -2.37 -1.76 -5.49
C CYS A 89 -2.77 -2.73 -6.60
N TYR A 90 -4.07 -2.93 -6.72
CA TYR A 90 -4.75 -3.85 -7.63
C TYR A 90 -5.64 -3.07 -8.61
N PRO A 91 -5.66 -3.38 -9.91
CA PRO A 91 -6.48 -2.62 -10.87
C PRO A 91 -7.98 -2.76 -10.60
N ILE A 92 -8.72 -1.64 -10.61
CA ILE A 92 -10.19 -1.62 -10.40
C ILE A 92 -10.95 -2.65 -11.25
N PRO A 93 -10.66 -2.84 -12.55
CA PRO A 93 -11.43 -3.77 -13.39
C PRO A 93 -11.41 -5.23 -12.91
N PHE A 94 -10.40 -5.61 -12.14
CA PHE A 94 -10.24 -6.96 -11.59
C PHE A 94 -10.46 -7.00 -10.08
N TRP A 95 -10.71 -5.85 -9.46
CA TRP A 95 -10.87 -5.75 -8.03
C TRP A 95 -12.27 -6.21 -7.61
N HIS A 96 -12.30 -7.19 -6.70
CA HIS A 96 -13.52 -7.63 -6.05
C HIS A 96 -13.26 -7.84 -4.56
N CYS A 97 -14.13 -7.30 -3.73
CA CYS A 97 -14.11 -7.53 -2.29
C CYS A 97 -14.97 -8.75 -1.95
N PRO A 98 -14.38 -9.89 -1.55
CA PRO A 98 -15.13 -11.05 -1.06
C PRO A 98 -15.81 -10.77 0.27
#